data_AF-A0A520FWK3-F1
#
_entry.id   AF-A0A520FWK3-F1
#
_cell.length_a   1.000
_cell.length_b   1.000
_cell.length_c   1.000
_cell.angle_alpha   90.00
_cell.angle_beta   90.00
_cell.angle_gamma   90.00
#
_symmetry.space_group_name_H-M   'P 1'
#
loop_
_entity.id
_entity.type
_entity.pdbx_description
1 polymer ?
#
loop_
_entity_poly.entity_id
_entity_poly.type
_entity_poly.pdbx_seq_one_letter_code
_entity_poly.pdbx_strand_id
1 'polypeptide(L)'
;DYATPEEAVHAFAMLQTYRRNQDILMETPSASPEAAPDSGAVRATLAAALADGRDWLGEQEAKTLLQAYGIATVPTQAVAPTPEAAIEAARGLGYPVALKILSRDITHKSDAGGVRLGLADEAALRRAAGEMLEAVRSARPLARIEGFTVQRTVHRPHAQELIVGASIDRVFGPVILCGQGGTAVEVIGDTAIALPPLNRALARELVSRTRIARLLAGFRDHPPARLDALYDVLVAVSRMLADLPQLAELDINPLWVDEDGALALDARVRISRTPVGGAERFAILPYPAQWVRAQTWRGREIVIRPIRPEDEPQHRHFVESLDAEDLRMRFFSARNELPRSELARLTQIDYDREMAFIAEAADAQGCPETLGVARTVSDPDNVEAEFAIAVRSDLKGQGLGTLLFAQLIEHARARGTERLVGLVLRENTRMLKLSAAMGFRADPAEPPASGLRRMVLALKTSASPSCSSA
;
A
#
# COMPACT_ATOMS: atom_id res chain seq x y z
N ASP A 1 29.47 28.19 -6.22
CA ASP A 1 30.14 28.67 -4.99
C ASP A 1 29.16 28.70 -3.85
N TYR A 2 29.54 28.08 -2.74
CA TYR A 2 28.80 28.13 -1.46
C TYR A 2 29.48 29.14 -0.55
N ALA A 3 28.70 29.88 0.25
CA ALA A 3 29.24 30.93 1.10
C ALA A 3 30.00 30.36 2.31
N THR A 4 29.66 29.14 2.74
CA THR A 4 30.37 28.44 3.82
C THR A 4 30.62 26.95 3.53
N PRO A 5 31.58 26.31 4.21
CA PRO A 5 31.79 24.87 4.15
C PRO A 5 30.54 24.05 4.56
N GLU A 6 29.76 24.52 5.53
CA GLU A 6 28.53 23.86 5.99
C GLU A 6 27.47 23.81 4.89
N GLU A 7 27.30 24.89 4.12
CA GLU A 7 26.41 24.92 2.97
C GLU A 7 26.85 23.92 1.89
N ALA A 8 28.16 23.82 1.64
CA ALA A 8 28.71 22.86 0.70
C ALA A 8 28.47 21.41 1.16
N VAL A 9 28.67 21.12 2.46
CA VAL A 9 28.38 19.80 3.05
C VAL A 9 26.89 19.48 3.00
N HIS A 10 26.03 20.44 3.31
CA HIS A 10 24.58 20.27 3.25
C HIS A 10 24.11 19.99 1.81
N ALA A 11 24.60 20.74 0.83
CA ALA A 11 24.29 20.49 -0.57
C ALA A 11 24.80 19.12 -1.05
N PHE A 12 26.00 18.71 -0.64
CA PHE A 12 26.51 17.36 -0.93
C PHE A 12 25.64 16.27 -0.29
N ALA A 13 25.22 16.45 0.97
CA ALA A 13 24.31 15.53 1.66
C ALA A 13 22.94 15.45 0.99
N MET A 14 22.41 16.56 0.46
CA MET A 14 21.19 16.59 -0.34
C MET A 14 21.37 15.79 -1.64
N LEU A 15 22.49 15.94 -2.36
CA LEU A 15 22.77 15.17 -3.57
C LEU A 15 22.93 13.67 -3.27
N GLN A 16 23.59 13.31 -2.17
CA GLN A 16 23.70 11.93 -1.72
C GLN A 16 22.32 11.36 -1.36
N THR A 17 21.50 12.11 -0.63
CA THR A 17 20.13 11.71 -0.25
C THR A 17 19.26 11.58 -1.49
N TYR A 18 19.32 12.54 -2.41
CA TYR A 18 18.62 12.49 -3.69
C TYR A 18 19.01 11.25 -4.47
N ARG A 19 20.31 10.95 -4.61
CA ARG A 19 20.78 9.77 -5.33
C ARG A 19 20.33 8.48 -4.66
N ARG A 20 20.43 8.39 -3.33
CA ARG A 20 19.93 7.24 -2.57
C ARG A 20 18.43 7.04 -2.77
N ASN A 21 17.64 8.11 -2.71
CA ASN A 21 16.19 8.05 -2.93
C ASN A 21 15.86 7.64 -4.36
N GLN A 22 16.61 8.14 -5.35
CA GLN A 22 16.51 7.66 -6.73
C GLN A 22 16.83 6.17 -6.79
N ASP A 23 17.93 5.71 -6.21
CA ASP A 23 18.30 4.29 -6.22
C ASP A 23 17.23 3.40 -5.55
N ILE A 24 16.61 3.85 -4.45
CA ILE A 24 15.49 3.13 -3.79
C ILE A 24 14.24 3.12 -4.66
N LEU A 25 13.92 4.22 -5.35
CA LEU A 25 12.82 4.26 -6.31
C LEU A 25 13.11 3.27 -7.44
N MET A 26 14.35 3.26 -7.96
CA MET A 26 14.89 2.39 -9.02
C MET A 26 14.96 0.90 -8.63
N GLU A 27 14.95 0.57 -7.33
CA GLU A 27 14.91 -0.81 -6.89
C GLU A 27 13.57 -1.43 -7.27
N THR A 28 13.62 -2.30 -8.28
CA THR A 28 12.59 -3.26 -8.68
C THR A 28 12.03 -3.92 -7.41
N PRO A 29 10.82 -3.55 -6.95
CA PRO A 29 10.26 -4.14 -5.76
C PRO A 29 9.96 -5.62 -6.01
N SER A 30 9.60 -6.38 -4.99
CA SER A 30 9.20 -7.77 -5.19
C SER A 30 7.69 -7.76 -5.35
N ALA A 31 7.18 -8.24 -6.48
CA ALA A 31 5.75 -8.52 -6.63
C ALA A 31 5.37 -9.56 -5.56
N SER A 32 4.90 -9.09 -4.40
CA SER A 32 4.40 -9.98 -3.36
C SER A 32 2.97 -10.32 -3.75
N PRO A 33 2.66 -11.60 -4.03
CA PRO A 33 1.31 -12.05 -4.31
C PRO A 33 0.56 -12.13 -2.97
N GLU A 34 0.28 -10.99 -2.35
CA GLU A 34 -0.54 -11.00 -1.14
C GLU A 34 -2.00 -11.27 -1.52
N ALA A 35 -2.58 -12.28 -0.88
CA ALA A 35 -4.00 -12.57 -0.97
C ALA A 35 -4.82 -11.30 -0.69
N ALA A 36 -5.93 -11.12 -1.40
CA ALA A 36 -6.83 -10.03 -1.10
C ALA A 36 -7.40 -10.21 0.32
N PRO A 37 -7.42 -9.16 1.16
CA PRO A 37 -8.00 -9.25 2.49
C PRO A 37 -9.48 -9.60 2.37
N ASP A 38 -10.03 -10.27 3.39
CA ASP A 38 -11.49 -10.47 3.49
C ASP A 38 -12.18 -9.13 3.76
N SER A 39 -12.40 -8.40 2.67
CA SER A 39 -12.94 -7.05 2.69
C SER A 39 -14.38 -7.01 3.24
N GLY A 40 -15.11 -8.14 3.22
CA GLY A 40 -16.47 -8.24 3.75
C GLY A 40 -16.48 -8.18 5.28
N ALA A 41 -15.72 -9.08 5.93
CA ALA A 41 -15.63 -9.15 7.38
C ALA A 41 -15.08 -7.85 8.00
N VAL A 42 -14.07 -7.25 7.35
CA VAL A 42 -13.47 -5.98 7.79
C VAL A 42 -14.50 -4.85 7.76
N ARG A 43 -15.21 -4.67 6.64
CA ARG A 43 -16.23 -3.62 6.51
C ARG A 43 -17.37 -3.80 7.53
N ALA A 44 -17.80 -5.03 7.77
CA ALA A 44 -18.84 -5.32 8.77
C ALA A 44 -18.40 -4.92 10.19
N THR A 45 -17.15 -5.24 10.57
CA THR A 45 -16.59 -4.87 11.87
C THR A 45 -16.55 -3.36 12.06
N LEU A 46 -16.06 -2.62 11.05
CA LEU A 46 -16.01 -1.15 11.10
C LEU A 46 -17.42 -0.55 11.15
N ALA A 47 -18.35 -1.06 10.36
CA ALA A 47 -19.73 -0.58 10.32
C ALA A 47 -20.44 -0.78 11.67
N ALA A 48 -20.24 -1.93 12.33
CA ALA A 48 -20.80 -2.19 13.65
C ALA A 48 -20.27 -1.20 14.71
N ALA A 49 -18.96 -0.98 14.75
CA ALA A 49 -18.37 -0.02 15.68
C ALA A 49 -18.87 1.41 15.45
N LEU A 50 -18.98 1.85 14.19
CA LEU A 50 -19.52 3.18 13.86
C LEU A 50 -21.03 3.30 14.14
N ALA A 51 -21.80 2.23 13.97
CA ALA A 51 -23.23 2.20 14.31
C ALA A 51 -23.45 2.35 15.82
N ASP A 52 -22.57 1.77 16.64
CA ASP A 52 -22.53 1.95 18.10
C ASP A 52 -22.04 3.35 18.55
N GLY A 53 -21.64 4.21 17.61
CA GLY A 53 -21.06 5.53 17.90
C GLY A 53 -19.66 5.45 18.52
N ARG A 54 -18.92 4.36 18.27
CA ARG A 54 -17.56 4.16 18.78
C ARG A 54 -16.53 4.61 17.77
N ASP A 55 -15.55 5.37 18.26
CA ASP A 55 -14.37 5.75 17.47
C ASP A 55 -13.16 4.84 17.76
N TRP A 56 -13.25 3.96 18.76
CA TRP A 56 -12.20 2.97 19.08
C TRP A 56 -12.73 1.54 18.94
N LEU A 57 -11.96 0.70 18.27
CA LEU A 57 -12.21 -0.74 18.22
C LEU A 57 -11.79 -1.39 19.54
N GLY A 58 -12.53 -2.42 19.95
CA GLY A 58 -12.12 -3.30 21.04
C GLY A 58 -10.91 -4.15 20.65
N GLU A 59 -10.23 -4.73 21.65
CA GLU A 59 -8.97 -5.49 21.44
C GLU A 59 -9.18 -6.70 20.50
N GLN A 60 -10.32 -7.37 20.57
CA GLN A 60 -10.64 -8.49 19.66
C GLN A 60 -10.94 -8.00 18.24
N GLU A 61 -11.71 -6.92 18.08
CA GLU A 61 -12.02 -6.32 16.77
C GLU A 61 -10.74 -5.83 16.07
N ALA A 62 -9.85 -5.16 16.81
CA ALA A 62 -8.54 -4.71 16.31
C ALA A 62 -7.68 -5.89 15.83
N LYS A 63 -7.62 -6.99 16.58
CA LYS A 63 -6.86 -8.18 16.18
C LYS A 63 -7.47 -8.90 14.98
N THR A 64 -8.79 -9.03 14.92
CA THR A 64 -9.47 -9.58 13.73
C THR A 64 -9.17 -8.73 12.50
N LEU A 65 -9.13 -7.40 12.64
CA LEU A 65 -8.75 -6.50 11.56
C LEU A 65 -7.30 -6.74 11.11
N LEU A 66 -6.34 -6.81 12.03
CA LEU A 66 -4.94 -7.10 11.70
C LEU A 66 -4.77 -8.45 11.00
N GLN A 67 -5.42 -9.50 11.49
CA GLN A 67 -5.39 -10.84 10.91
C GLN A 67 -5.97 -10.87 9.49
N ALA A 68 -7.01 -10.07 9.21
CA ALA A 68 -7.60 -9.97 7.87
C ALA A 68 -6.62 -9.39 6.82
N TYR A 69 -5.60 -8.65 7.27
CA TYR A 69 -4.50 -8.13 6.45
C TYR A 69 -3.22 -8.96 6.59
N GLY A 70 -3.28 -10.17 7.16
CA GLY A 70 -2.14 -11.09 7.27
C GLY A 70 -1.18 -10.78 8.42
N ILE A 71 -1.50 -9.83 9.30
CA ILE A 71 -0.67 -9.52 10.47
C ILE A 71 -0.99 -10.52 11.58
N ALA A 72 0.00 -11.32 11.97
CA ALA A 72 -0.16 -12.32 13.01
C ALA A 72 -0.37 -11.67 14.39
N THR A 73 -1.38 -12.13 15.13
CA THR A 73 -1.69 -11.63 16.48
C THR A 73 -1.76 -12.77 17.48
N VAL A 74 -1.46 -12.49 18.75
CA VAL A 74 -1.63 -13.50 19.82
C VAL A 74 -3.10 -13.92 19.97
N PRO A 75 -3.41 -15.23 20.08
CA PRO A 75 -4.77 -15.73 20.32
C PRO A 75 -5.41 -15.07 21.54
N THR A 76 -6.59 -14.50 21.32
CA THR A 76 -7.26 -13.60 22.27
C THR A 76 -8.76 -13.84 22.28
N GLN A 77 -9.37 -13.84 23.45
CA GLN A 77 -10.83 -13.88 23.62
C GLN A 77 -11.30 -12.84 24.63
N ALA A 78 -12.29 -12.04 24.23
CA ALA A 78 -13.03 -11.18 25.14
C ALA A 78 -14.17 -11.97 25.80
N VAL A 79 -14.32 -11.83 27.11
CA VAL A 79 -15.29 -12.57 27.92
C VAL A 79 -15.96 -11.67 28.94
N ALA A 80 -17.11 -12.10 29.46
CA ALA A 80 -17.82 -11.41 30.52
C ALA A 80 -16.93 -11.20 31.78
N PRO A 81 -17.24 -10.22 32.65
CA PRO A 81 -16.42 -9.88 33.81
C PRO A 81 -16.64 -10.86 34.97
N THR A 82 -16.47 -12.16 34.71
CA THR A 82 -16.59 -13.24 35.68
C THR A 82 -15.37 -14.17 35.60
N PRO A 83 -14.85 -14.67 36.73
CA PRO A 83 -13.78 -15.67 36.73
C PRO A 83 -14.13 -16.91 35.89
N GLU A 84 -15.38 -17.37 35.93
CA GLU A 84 -15.86 -18.53 35.18
C GLU A 84 -15.73 -18.35 33.67
N ALA A 85 -16.11 -17.18 33.15
CA ALA A 85 -16.00 -16.91 31.72
C ALA A 85 -14.52 -16.84 31.28
N ALA A 86 -13.64 -16.28 32.12
CA ALA A 86 -12.20 -16.28 31.85
C ALA A 86 -11.61 -17.69 31.82
N ILE A 87 -12.06 -18.58 32.71
CA ILE A 87 -11.63 -19.98 32.76
C ILE A 87 -12.09 -20.74 31.52
N GLU A 88 -13.34 -20.57 31.08
CA GLU A 88 -13.88 -21.18 29.86
C GLU A 88 -13.00 -20.81 28.64
N ALA A 89 -12.70 -19.51 28.49
CA ALA A 89 -11.81 -19.03 27.43
C ALA A 89 -10.39 -19.59 27.55
N ALA A 90 -9.83 -19.66 28.76
CA ALA A 90 -8.51 -20.23 28.98
C ALA A 90 -8.43 -21.74 28.68
N ARG A 91 -9.54 -22.50 28.84
CA ARG A 91 -9.60 -23.91 28.43
C ARG A 91 -9.53 -24.06 26.91
N GLY A 92 -10.22 -23.20 26.17
CA GLY A 92 -10.16 -23.18 24.70
C GLY A 92 -8.81 -22.68 24.17
N LEU A 93 -8.24 -21.65 24.84
CA LEU A 93 -6.97 -21.05 24.44
C LEU A 93 -5.76 -21.85 24.88
N GLY A 94 -5.82 -22.59 25.99
CA GLY A 94 -4.72 -23.30 26.66
C GLY A 94 -3.83 -22.40 27.55
N TYR A 95 -3.29 -22.99 28.63
CA TYR A 95 -2.40 -22.32 29.58
C TYR A 95 -0.91 -22.38 29.15
N PRO A 96 -0.04 -21.47 29.65
CA PRO A 96 -0.34 -20.32 30.51
C PRO A 96 -1.05 -19.18 29.76
N VAL A 97 -1.88 -18.42 30.46
CA VAL A 97 -2.64 -17.28 29.91
C VAL A 97 -2.31 -15.96 30.60
N ALA A 98 -2.49 -14.86 29.87
CA ALA A 98 -2.56 -13.52 30.42
C ALA A 98 -4.03 -13.11 30.53
N LEU A 99 -4.36 -12.42 31.62
CA LEU A 99 -5.65 -11.81 31.86
C LEU A 99 -5.49 -10.29 31.85
N LYS A 100 -6.27 -9.60 31.03
CA LYS A 100 -6.35 -8.14 31.00
C LYS A 100 -7.77 -7.67 31.28
N ILE A 101 -7.93 -6.53 31.94
CA ILE A 101 -9.25 -5.91 32.14
C ILE A 101 -9.74 -5.32 30.80
N LEU A 102 -11.01 -5.53 30.48
CA LEU A 102 -11.67 -4.93 29.32
C LEU A 102 -12.61 -3.81 29.83
N SER A 103 -12.20 -2.57 29.62
CA SER A 103 -12.96 -1.37 30.01
C SER A 103 -12.59 -0.18 29.13
N ARG A 104 -13.60 0.50 28.56
CA ARG A 104 -13.42 1.78 27.85
C ARG A 104 -12.87 2.91 28.74
N ASP A 105 -13.15 2.85 30.02
CA ASP A 105 -12.81 3.92 30.96
C ASP A 105 -11.38 3.73 31.53
N ILE A 106 -10.67 2.65 31.15
CA ILE A 106 -9.32 2.29 31.62
C ILE A 106 -8.40 2.08 30.42
N THR A 107 -7.71 3.15 29.99
CA THR A 107 -6.76 3.13 28.87
C THR A 107 -5.40 2.54 29.26
N HIS A 108 -4.85 2.94 30.42
CA HIS A 108 -3.59 2.40 30.96
C HIS A 108 -3.86 1.20 31.88
N LYS A 109 -4.06 0.02 31.28
CA LYS A 109 -4.45 -1.22 31.99
C LYS A 109 -3.46 -1.61 33.08
N SER A 110 -2.16 -1.51 32.82
CA SER A 110 -1.11 -1.91 33.78
C SER A 110 -1.12 -1.07 35.06
N ASP A 111 -1.29 0.25 34.94
CA ASP A 111 -1.27 1.19 36.08
C ASP A 111 -2.46 1.03 37.02
N ALA A 112 -3.59 0.54 36.48
CA ALA A 112 -4.78 0.21 37.26
C ALA A 112 -4.74 -1.22 37.86
N GLY A 113 -3.62 -1.93 37.72
CA GLY A 113 -3.52 -3.34 38.12
C GLY A 113 -4.37 -4.27 37.25
N GLY A 114 -4.79 -3.82 36.07
CA GLY A 114 -5.67 -4.51 35.12
C GLY A 114 -4.96 -5.49 34.19
N VAL A 115 -3.74 -5.94 34.54
CA VAL A 115 -2.97 -6.94 33.79
C VAL A 115 -2.40 -7.99 34.75
N ARG A 116 -2.55 -9.27 34.42
CA ARG A 116 -1.92 -10.42 35.09
C ARG A 116 -1.35 -11.34 34.03
N LEU A 117 -0.07 -11.66 34.10
CA LEU A 117 0.65 -12.44 33.11
C LEU A 117 1.01 -13.83 33.67
N GLY A 118 1.22 -14.81 32.80
CA GLY A 118 1.79 -16.11 33.17
C GLY A 118 0.91 -16.96 34.10
N LEU A 119 -0.41 -16.81 34.03
CA LEU A 119 -1.34 -17.62 34.83
C LEU A 119 -1.28 -19.06 34.33
N ALA A 120 -0.71 -19.95 35.14
CA ALA A 120 -0.35 -21.31 34.71
C ALA A 120 -1.50 -22.32 34.75
N ASP A 121 -2.54 -22.05 35.55
CA ASP A 121 -3.66 -22.97 35.76
C ASP A 121 -4.96 -22.25 36.11
N GLU A 122 -6.04 -23.02 36.18
CA GLU A 122 -7.40 -22.53 36.49
C GLU A 122 -7.48 -21.89 37.88
N ALA A 123 -6.77 -22.43 38.88
CA ALA A 123 -6.83 -21.92 40.25
C ALA A 123 -6.15 -20.54 40.34
N ALA A 124 -4.99 -20.38 39.69
CA ALA A 124 -4.29 -19.11 39.57
C ALA A 124 -5.14 -18.07 38.82
N LEU A 125 -5.76 -18.47 37.70
CA LEU A 125 -6.63 -17.58 36.93
C LEU A 125 -7.85 -17.11 37.71
N ARG A 126 -8.53 -18.03 38.43
CA ARG A 126 -9.70 -17.71 39.25
C ARG A 126 -9.37 -16.66 40.32
N ARG A 127 -8.27 -16.86 41.05
CA ARG A 127 -7.81 -15.91 42.08
C ARG A 127 -7.46 -14.56 41.45
N ALA A 128 -6.65 -14.57 40.39
CA ALA A 128 -6.22 -13.36 39.70
C ALA A 128 -7.39 -12.54 39.13
N ALA A 129 -8.42 -13.20 38.59
CA ALA A 129 -9.62 -12.53 38.07
C ALA A 129 -10.43 -11.84 39.19
N GLY A 130 -10.62 -12.53 40.33
CA GLY A 130 -11.32 -11.95 41.48
C GLY A 130 -10.57 -10.74 42.05
N GLU A 131 -9.28 -10.91 42.33
CA GLU A 131 -8.41 -9.84 42.84
C GLU A 131 -8.34 -8.64 41.89
N MET A 132 -8.27 -8.88 40.58
CA MET A 132 -8.26 -7.80 39.58
C MET A 132 -9.55 -6.99 39.60
N LEU A 133 -10.72 -7.63 39.67
CA LEU A 133 -12.01 -6.91 39.72
C LEU A 133 -12.14 -6.07 41.00
N GLU A 134 -11.72 -6.61 42.13
CA GLU A 134 -11.72 -5.88 43.40
C GLU A 134 -10.77 -4.68 43.35
N ALA A 135 -9.54 -4.89 42.88
CA ALA A 135 -8.54 -3.83 42.76
C ALA A 135 -9.00 -2.72 41.80
N VAL A 136 -9.52 -3.07 40.63
CA VAL A 136 -9.98 -2.11 39.63
C VAL A 136 -11.20 -1.34 40.13
N ARG A 137 -12.18 -1.99 40.76
CA ARG A 137 -13.36 -1.30 41.32
C ARG A 137 -12.99 -0.36 42.46
N SER A 138 -11.99 -0.73 43.27
CA SER A 138 -11.48 0.13 44.34
C SER A 138 -10.75 1.35 43.78
N ALA A 139 -9.85 1.14 42.81
CA ALA A 139 -9.04 2.20 42.22
C ALA A 139 -9.84 3.14 41.29
N ARG A 140 -10.85 2.60 40.59
CA ARG A 140 -11.68 3.32 39.61
C ARG A 140 -13.17 2.95 39.77
N PRO A 141 -13.86 3.46 40.81
CA PRO A 141 -15.24 3.06 41.12
C PRO A 141 -16.28 3.41 40.03
N LEU A 142 -15.98 4.42 39.21
CA LEU A 142 -16.85 4.87 38.13
C LEU A 142 -16.56 4.19 36.79
N ALA A 143 -15.50 3.35 36.70
CA ALA A 143 -15.15 2.69 35.45
C ALA A 143 -16.11 1.55 35.13
N ARG A 144 -16.64 1.54 33.91
CA ARG A 144 -17.47 0.46 33.38
C ARG A 144 -16.57 -0.70 32.96
N ILE A 145 -16.68 -1.82 33.67
CA ILE A 145 -15.97 -3.05 33.33
C ILE A 145 -16.85 -3.86 32.39
N GLU A 146 -16.46 -3.93 31.12
CA GLU A 146 -17.16 -4.72 30.10
C GLU A 146 -16.83 -6.21 30.21
N GLY A 147 -15.62 -6.53 30.70
CA GLY A 147 -15.19 -7.92 30.74
C GLY A 147 -13.72 -8.12 31.08
N PHE A 148 -13.22 -9.27 30.64
CA PHE A 148 -11.80 -9.55 30.55
C PHE A 148 -11.39 -9.84 29.12
N THR A 149 -10.10 -9.70 28.86
CA THR A 149 -9.43 -10.23 27.69
C THR A 149 -8.47 -11.33 28.15
N VAL A 150 -8.72 -12.56 27.72
CA VAL A 150 -7.87 -13.72 27.99
C VAL A 150 -6.99 -13.97 26.77
N GLN A 151 -5.68 -14.10 26.98
CA GLN A 151 -4.70 -14.25 25.90
C GLN A 151 -3.77 -15.40 26.20
N ARG A 152 -3.39 -16.16 25.16
CA ARG A 152 -2.32 -17.14 25.33
C ARG A 152 -1.02 -16.41 25.68
N THR A 153 -0.32 -16.83 26.73
CA THR A 153 1.03 -16.33 26.99
C THR A 153 1.97 -16.98 25.99
N VAL A 154 2.68 -16.15 25.22
CA VAL A 154 3.69 -16.59 24.26
C VAL A 154 5.07 -16.32 24.87
N HIS A 155 5.97 -17.30 24.77
CA HIS A 155 7.34 -17.15 25.24
C HIS A 155 8.27 -17.10 24.02
N ARG A 156 8.84 -15.92 23.78
CA ARG A 156 9.81 -15.65 22.71
C ARG A 156 11.02 -14.92 23.30
N PRO A 157 12.00 -15.65 23.85
CA PRO A 157 13.07 -15.05 24.65
C PRO A 157 13.98 -14.11 23.84
N HIS A 158 14.04 -14.28 22.51
CA HIS A 158 14.85 -13.46 21.61
C HIS A 158 14.07 -12.31 20.96
N ALA A 159 12.75 -12.21 21.21
CA ALA A 159 11.92 -11.20 20.58
C ALA A 159 12.35 -9.79 20.96
N GLN A 160 12.59 -8.99 19.93
CA GLN A 160 12.73 -7.56 20.07
C GLN A 160 11.34 -6.93 20.05
N GLU A 161 11.13 -5.98 20.94
CA GLU A 161 9.88 -5.22 21.02
C GLU A 161 9.96 -4.00 20.09
N LEU A 162 9.01 -3.90 19.16
CA LEU A 162 8.85 -2.79 18.23
C LEU A 162 7.49 -2.13 18.39
N ILE A 163 7.40 -0.91 17.88
CA ILE A 163 6.16 -0.18 17.65
C ILE A 163 5.98 0.04 16.14
N VAL A 164 4.78 -0.26 15.64
CA VAL A 164 4.35 0.14 14.28
C VAL A 164 3.08 0.96 14.42
N GLY A 165 3.19 2.24 14.10
CA GLY A 165 2.10 3.21 14.18
C GLY A 165 1.67 3.69 12.79
N ALA A 166 0.42 4.09 12.67
CA ALA A 166 -0.07 4.85 11.53
C ALA A 166 -1.08 5.91 11.98
N SER A 167 -1.05 7.07 11.33
CA SER A 167 -2.00 8.16 11.58
C SER A 167 -2.20 9.00 10.33
N ILE A 168 -3.19 9.89 10.38
CA ILE A 168 -3.45 10.85 9.30
C ILE A 168 -2.89 12.22 9.72
N ASP A 169 -1.78 12.61 9.11
CA ASP A 169 -1.23 13.96 9.24
C ASP A 169 -2.04 14.97 8.41
N ARG A 170 -2.12 16.22 8.89
CA ARG A 170 -2.92 17.28 8.25
C ARG A 170 -2.34 17.78 6.93
N VAL A 171 -1.02 17.68 6.76
CA VAL A 171 -0.30 18.20 5.59
C VAL A 171 0.06 17.04 4.66
N PHE A 172 0.60 15.96 5.21
CA PHE A 172 1.15 14.85 4.43
C PHE A 172 0.16 13.71 4.19
N GLY A 173 -1.02 13.76 4.80
CA GLY A 173 -1.97 12.65 4.74
C GLY A 173 -1.49 11.45 5.58
N PRO A 174 -1.75 10.21 5.15
CA PRO A 174 -1.36 9.03 5.90
C PRO A 174 0.15 8.94 6.12
N VAL A 175 0.56 8.61 7.35
CA VAL A 175 1.97 8.39 7.74
C VAL A 175 2.10 7.06 8.47
N ILE A 176 3.23 6.37 8.26
CA ILE A 176 3.58 5.13 8.98
C ILE A 176 4.85 5.37 9.78
N LEU A 177 4.84 4.96 11.03
CA LEU A 177 5.95 5.00 11.96
C LEU A 177 6.41 3.57 12.28
N CYS A 178 7.73 3.36 12.32
CA CYS A 178 8.34 2.14 12.80
C CYS A 178 9.46 2.51 13.78
N GLY A 179 9.58 1.79 14.88
CA GLY A 179 10.63 2.06 15.86
C GLY A 179 10.77 0.99 16.92
N GLN A 180 11.72 1.21 17.82
CA GLN A 180 11.87 0.40 19.02
C GLN A 180 10.66 0.60 19.94
N GLY A 181 10.08 -0.49 20.44
CA GLY A 181 8.97 -0.51 21.40
C GLY A 181 9.44 -0.52 22.86
N GLY A 182 8.51 -0.74 23.80
CA GLY A 182 8.77 -0.76 25.23
C GLY A 182 8.66 0.60 25.93
N THR A 183 8.75 0.60 27.26
CA THR A 183 8.59 1.82 28.08
C THR A 183 9.67 2.89 27.85
N ALA A 184 10.75 2.55 27.12
CA ALA A 184 11.84 3.46 26.78
C ALA A 184 11.62 4.27 25.48
N VAL A 185 10.52 4.04 24.73
CA VAL A 185 10.25 4.73 23.45
C VAL A 185 10.28 6.26 23.62
N GLU A 186 9.66 6.78 24.68
CA GLU A 186 9.58 8.22 24.95
C GLU A 186 10.94 8.86 25.30
N VAL A 187 11.95 8.05 25.66
CA VAL A 187 13.26 8.54 26.12
C VAL A 187 14.36 8.36 25.08
N ILE A 188 14.31 7.31 24.24
CA ILE A 188 15.36 7.00 23.27
C ILE A 188 15.08 7.62 21.89
N GLY A 189 13.81 7.79 21.52
CA GLY A 189 13.40 8.39 20.25
C GLY A 189 13.86 7.62 19.01
N ASP A 190 14.02 6.30 19.10
CA ASP A 190 14.45 5.46 17.96
C ASP A 190 13.27 5.11 17.05
N THR A 191 12.84 6.08 16.26
CA THR A 191 11.70 5.96 15.34
C THR A 191 12.04 6.53 13.97
N ALA A 192 11.49 5.91 12.93
CA ALA A 192 11.53 6.41 11.57
C ALA A 192 10.09 6.52 11.03
N ILE A 193 9.89 7.43 10.07
CA ILE A 193 8.59 7.70 9.44
C ILE A 193 8.72 7.54 7.92
N ALA A 194 7.68 7.00 7.29
CA ALA A 194 7.50 6.95 5.85
C ALA A 194 6.07 7.30 5.44
N LEU A 195 5.91 7.71 4.19
CA LEU A 195 4.61 7.91 3.56
C LEU A 195 4.23 6.63 2.79
N PRO A 196 2.99 6.13 2.93
CA PRO A 196 2.51 5.06 2.09
C PRO A 196 2.26 5.57 0.66
N PRO A 197 2.25 4.68 -0.36
CA PRO A 197 2.28 3.23 -0.26
C PRO A 197 3.68 2.68 0.01
N LEU A 198 3.79 1.68 0.89
CA LEU A 198 5.04 0.95 1.13
C LEU A 198 5.08 -0.35 0.32
N ASN A 199 6.23 -0.61 -0.29
CA ASN A 199 6.64 -1.93 -0.76
C ASN A 199 7.76 -2.46 0.16
N ARG A 200 8.24 -3.70 -0.07
CA ARG A 200 9.31 -4.29 0.75
C ARG A 200 10.62 -3.49 0.74
N ALA A 201 10.98 -2.85 -0.38
CA ALA A 201 12.20 -2.03 -0.45
C ALA A 201 12.08 -0.78 0.43
N LEU A 202 10.95 -0.07 0.35
CA LEU A 202 10.64 1.09 1.21
C LEU A 202 10.50 0.70 2.69
N ALA A 203 9.89 -0.45 2.98
CA ALA A 203 9.79 -0.97 4.35
C ALA A 203 11.17 -1.33 4.93
N ARG A 204 12.04 -1.96 4.14
CA ARG A 204 13.44 -2.24 4.51
C ARG A 204 14.20 -0.95 4.79
N GLU A 205 14.07 0.05 3.92
CA GLU A 205 14.67 1.36 4.14
C GLU A 205 14.20 1.95 5.47
N LEU A 206 12.87 1.94 5.70
CA LEU A 206 12.26 2.52 6.90
C LEU A 206 12.85 1.89 8.16
N VAL A 207 12.94 0.56 8.20
CA VAL A 207 13.55 -0.17 9.32
C VAL A 207 15.04 0.16 9.43
N SER A 208 15.78 0.24 8.32
CA SER A 208 17.23 0.50 8.33
C SER A 208 17.61 1.87 8.93
N ARG A 209 16.67 2.83 8.96
CA ARG A 209 16.85 4.14 9.61
C ARG A 209 16.75 4.09 11.14
N THR A 210 16.31 2.97 11.71
CA THR A 210 16.22 2.76 13.16
C THR A 210 17.50 2.12 13.71
N ARG A 211 17.81 2.35 14.98
CA ARG A 211 18.92 1.72 15.70
C ARG A 211 18.60 0.28 16.06
N ILE A 212 17.33 -0.05 16.32
CA ILE A 212 16.83 -1.41 16.58
C ILE A 212 17.13 -2.37 15.43
N ALA A 213 17.27 -1.87 14.19
CA ALA A 213 17.70 -2.68 13.04
C ALA A 213 19.02 -3.43 13.28
N ARG A 214 19.93 -2.87 14.09
CA ARG A 214 21.19 -3.54 14.45
C ARG A 214 20.99 -4.72 15.38
N LEU A 215 19.99 -4.65 16.26
CA LEU A 215 19.62 -5.76 17.15
C LEU A 215 18.85 -6.84 16.37
N LEU A 216 17.99 -6.43 15.44
CA LEU A 216 17.27 -7.35 14.56
C LEU A 216 18.19 -8.13 13.60
N ALA A 217 19.35 -7.58 13.24
CA ALA A 217 20.37 -8.29 12.46
C ALA A 217 21.09 -9.41 13.23
N GLY A 218 20.79 -9.58 14.53
CA GLY A 218 21.42 -10.54 15.42
C GLY A 218 22.58 -9.94 16.21
N PHE A 219 22.71 -10.32 17.47
CA PHE A 219 23.78 -9.85 18.35
C PHE A 219 24.12 -10.88 19.43
N ARG A 220 25.38 -11.30 19.49
CA ARG A 220 25.88 -12.35 20.40
C ARG A 220 25.02 -13.62 20.29
N ASP A 221 24.30 -13.96 21.36
CA ASP A 221 23.46 -15.16 21.46
C ASP A 221 22.06 -14.96 20.85
N HIS A 222 21.75 -13.77 20.33
CA HIS A 222 20.47 -13.50 19.66
C HIS A 222 20.57 -13.79 18.16
N PRO A 223 19.80 -14.74 17.62
CA PRO A 223 19.75 -15.00 16.19
C PRO A 223 19.19 -13.78 15.43
N PRO A 224 19.51 -13.65 14.13
CA PRO A 224 18.90 -12.64 13.29
C PRO A 224 17.39 -12.87 13.17
N ALA A 225 16.63 -11.80 13.29
CA ALA A 225 15.19 -11.84 13.14
C ALA A 225 14.78 -12.08 11.68
N ARG A 226 13.60 -12.68 11.45
CA ARG A 226 13.02 -12.84 10.11
C ARG A 226 12.44 -11.52 9.62
N LEU A 227 13.31 -10.63 9.16
CA LEU A 227 12.98 -9.26 8.76
C LEU A 227 11.87 -9.16 7.70
N ASP A 228 11.75 -10.14 6.81
CA ASP A 228 10.66 -10.17 5.82
C ASP A 228 9.28 -10.13 6.49
N ALA A 229 9.11 -10.75 7.67
CA ALA A 229 7.84 -10.69 8.39
C ALA A 229 7.53 -9.28 8.93
N LEU A 230 8.55 -8.51 9.31
CA LEU A 230 8.38 -7.11 9.71
C LEU A 230 8.04 -6.24 8.49
N TYR A 231 8.68 -6.49 7.35
CA TYR A 231 8.37 -5.77 6.11
C TYR A 231 6.94 -6.04 5.65
N ASP A 232 6.48 -7.28 5.73
CA ASP A 232 5.10 -7.66 5.40
C ASP A 232 4.10 -6.97 6.34
N VAL A 233 4.40 -6.81 7.64
CA VAL A 233 3.55 -6.01 8.55
C VAL A 233 3.46 -4.55 8.11
N LEU A 234 4.58 -3.92 7.75
CA LEU A 234 4.59 -2.52 7.30
C LEU A 234 3.84 -2.33 5.97
N VAL A 235 3.98 -3.26 5.02
CA VAL A 235 3.23 -3.28 3.76
C VAL A 235 1.74 -3.49 4.03
N ALA A 236 1.37 -4.40 4.92
CA ALA A 236 -0.02 -4.64 5.33
C ALA A 236 -0.64 -3.39 5.98
N VAL A 237 0.07 -2.70 6.87
CA VAL A 237 -0.39 -1.43 7.46
C VAL A 237 -0.58 -0.35 6.38
N SER A 238 0.35 -0.26 5.42
CA SER A 238 0.20 0.64 4.28
C SER A 238 -1.04 0.32 3.44
N ARG A 239 -1.35 -0.96 3.25
CA ARG A 239 -2.53 -1.41 2.53
C ARG A 239 -3.81 -1.10 3.31
N MET A 240 -3.81 -1.30 4.63
CA MET A 240 -4.95 -0.94 5.50
C MET A 240 -5.33 0.54 5.37
N LEU A 241 -4.34 1.45 5.31
CA LEU A 241 -4.59 2.89 5.13
C LEU A 241 -5.21 3.23 3.78
N ALA A 242 -4.89 2.44 2.74
CA ALA A 242 -5.45 2.60 1.40
C ALA A 242 -6.89 2.06 1.31
N ASP A 243 -7.10 0.86 1.85
CA ASP A 243 -8.35 0.09 1.73
C ASP A 243 -9.43 0.56 2.71
N LEU A 244 -9.07 1.24 3.81
CA LEU A 244 -9.96 1.63 4.91
C LEU A 244 -10.01 3.15 5.11
N PRO A 245 -10.86 3.89 4.38
CA PRO A 245 -10.96 5.34 4.51
C PRO A 245 -11.36 5.82 5.92
N GLN A 246 -11.99 4.96 6.72
CA GLN A 246 -12.37 5.25 8.11
C GLN A 246 -11.22 5.08 9.10
N LEU A 247 -10.10 4.43 8.73
CA LEU A 247 -8.96 4.22 9.63
C LEU A 247 -8.28 5.57 9.89
N ALA A 248 -8.30 6.01 11.13
CA ALA A 248 -7.76 7.30 11.54
C ALA A 248 -6.45 7.16 12.31
N GLU A 249 -6.26 6.05 13.00
CA GLU A 249 -5.06 5.73 13.77
C GLU A 249 -4.94 4.21 13.96
N LEU A 250 -3.72 3.72 13.87
CA LEU A 250 -3.34 2.36 14.23
C LEU A 250 -2.07 2.43 15.07
N ASP A 251 -2.03 1.69 16.16
CA ASP A 251 -0.84 1.53 16.99
C ASP A 251 -0.70 0.05 17.35
N ILE A 252 0.28 -0.61 16.75
CA ILE A 252 0.66 -1.99 17.08
C ILE A 252 1.83 -1.91 18.06
N ASN A 253 1.51 -2.07 19.34
CA ASN A 253 2.47 -1.94 20.42
C ASN A 253 2.05 -2.79 21.62
N PRO A 254 2.79 -3.86 21.98
CA PRO A 254 4.04 -4.29 21.34
C PRO A 254 3.86 -5.17 20.10
N LEU A 255 4.75 -4.97 19.13
CA LEU A 255 5.04 -5.91 18.04
C LEU A 255 6.33 -6.67 18.35
N TRP A 256 6.26 -7.97 18.57
CA TRP A 256 7.43 -8.81 18.77
C TRP A 256 7.99 -9.32 17.44
N VAL A 257 9.31 -9.20 17.25
CA VAL A 257 10.00 -9.67 16.05
C VAL A 257 11.24 -10.48 16.43
N ASP A 258 11.34 -11.68 15.89
CA ASP A 258 12.44 -12.65 16.14
C ASP A 258 12.66 -13.58 14.92
N GLU A 259 13.42 -14.66 15.09
CA GLU A 259 13.71 -15.67 14.06
C GLU A 259 12.46 -16.36 13.50
N ASP A 260 11.40 -16.46 14.30
CA ASP A 260 10.15 -17.12 13.92
C ASP A 260 9.19 -16.15 13.20
N GLY A 261 9.44 -14.85 13.27
CA GLY A 261 8.72 -13.79 12.55
C GLY A 261 8.12 -12.71 13.45
N ALA A 262 7.15 -11.97 12.92
CA ALA A 262 6.48 -10.87 13.61
C ALA A 262 5.17 -11.33 14.28
N LEU A 263 4.91 -10.89 15.51
CA LEU A 263 3.71 -11.21 16.29
C LEU A 263 3.21 -9.98 17.06
N ALA A 264 2.02 -9.50 16.72
CA ALA A 264 1.37 -8.39 17.43
C ALA A 264 0.74 -8.90 18.74
N LEU A 265 1.18 -8.34 19.86
CA LEU A 265 0.65 -8.68 21.18
C LEU A 265 -0.54 -7.81 21.56
N ASP A 266 -0.48 -6.52 21.24
CA ASP A 266 -1.56 -5.57 21.46
C ASP A 266 -1.66 -4.62 20.25
N ALA A 267 -2.85 -4.08 20.06
CA ALA A 267 -3.14 -3.15 19.00
C ALA A 267 -4.28 -2.22 19.39
N ARG A 268 -4.11 -0.94 19.08
CA ARG A 268 -5.16 0.07 19.23
C ARG A 268 -5.51 0.61 17.86
N VAL A 269 -6.80 0.66 17.57
CA VAL A 269 -7.31 1.15 16.29
C VAL A 269 -8.37 2.19 16.56
N ARG A 270 -8.14 3.40 16.03
CA ARG A 270 -9.13 4.48 16.02
C ARG A 270 -9.70 4.62 14.62
N ILE A 271 -11.02 4.69 14.57
CA ILE A 271 -11.80 4.86 13.35
C ILE A 271 -12.54 6.20 13.39
N SER A 272 -12.96 6.68 12.23
CA SER A 272 -13.70 7.91 12.08
C SER A 272 -14.98 7.68 11.28
N ARG A 273 -16.08 8.31 11.70
CA ARG A 273 -17.35 8.32 10.96
C ARG A 273 -17.20 8.94 9.57
N THR A 274 -16.38 9.97 9.47
CA THR A 274 -16.06 10.64 8.21
C THR A 274 -14.77 10.04 7.66
N PRO A 275 -14.71 9.66 6.37
CA PRO A 275 -13.47 9.19 5.76
C PRO A 275 -12.31 10.19 5.93
N VAL A 276 -11.26 9.77 6.62
CA VAL A 276 -10.04 10.56 6.89
C VAL A 276 -8.79 9.97 6.24
N GLY A 277 -8.82 8.68 5.90
CA GLY A 277 -7.79 7.98 5.12
C GLY A 277 -8.26 7.69 3.69
N GLY A 278 -7.73 6.62 3.09
CA GLY A 278 -8.03 6.20 1.72
C GLY A 278 -6.85 6.43 0.77
N ALA A 279 -6.78 5.60 -0.27
CA ALA A 279 -5.74 5.65 -1.30
C ALA A 279 -5.62 7.04 -1.96
N GLU A 280 -6.74 7.76 -2.10
CA GLU A 280 -6.82 9.10 -2.68
C GLU A 280 -6.13 10.18 -1.84
N ARG A 281 -5.80 9.88 -0.58
CA ARG A 281 -5.09 10.80 0.31
C ARG A 281 -3.59 10.52 0.39
N PHE A 282 -3.10 9.52 -0.33
CA PHE A 282 -1.68 9.21 -0.37
C PHE A 282 -0.94 10.26 -1.21
N ALA A 283 0.34 10.47 -0.91
CA ALA A 283 1.18 11.37 -1.70
C ALA A 283 1.37 10.85 -3.15
N ILE A 284 1.32 9.54 -3.33
CA ILE A 284 1.27 8.84 -4.63
C ILE A 284 0.23 7.73 -4.55
N LEU A 285 -0.47 7.42 -5.64
CA LEU A 285 -1.50 6.38 -5.60
C LEU A 285 -0.88 4.97 -5.48
N PRO A 286 -1.53 4.05 -4.74
CA PRO A 286 -1.14 2.64 -4.73
C PRO A 286 -1.41 1.96 -6.08
N TYR A 287 -0.84 0.78 -6.27
CA TYR A 287 -1.04 -0.03 -7.48
C TYR A 287 -2.54 -0.30 -7.72
N PRO A 288 -3.12 0.13 -8.85
CA PRO A 288 -4.57 0.09 -9.03
C PRO A 288 -5.01 -1.26 -9.60
N ALA A 289 -5.02 -2.27 -8.73
CA ALA A 289 -5.31 -3.67 -9.05
C ALA A 289 -6.69 -3.91 -9.70
N GLN A 290 -7.65 -3.00 -9.48
CA GLN A 290 -8.97 -3.04 -10.11
C GLN A 290 -8.93 -2.95 -11.65
N TRP A 291 -7.79 -2.55 -12.24
CA TRP A 291 -7.58 -2.52 -13.69
C TRP A 291 -6.86 -3.75 -14.25
N VAL A 292 -6.63 -4.80 -13.45
CA VAL A 292 -6.10 -6.07 -13.98
C VAL A 292 -7.22 -6.81 -14.71
N ARG A 293 -6.94 -7.26 -15.94
CA ARG A 293 -7.88 -8.00 -16.79
C ARG A 293 -7.16 -9.19 -17.42
N ALA A 294 -7.56 -10.41 -17.04
CA ALA A 294 -7.17 -11.62 -17.76
C ALA A 294 -8.14 -11.85 -18.92
N GLN A 295 -7.62 -12.16 -20.10
CA GLN A 295 -8.44 -12.40 -21.28
C GLN A 295 -7.69 -13.24 -22.34
N THR A 296 -8.45 -13.90 -23.20
CA THR A 296 -7.90 -14.61 -24.36
C THR A 296 -7.77 -13.66 -25.55
N TRP A 297 -6.60 -13.64 -26.19
CA TRP A 297 -6.33 -12.92 -27.42
C TRP A 297 -5.78 -13.91 -28.47
N ARG A 298 -6.57 -14.18 -29.52
CA ARG A 298 -6.22 -15.14 -30.59
C ARG A 298 -5.84 -16.53 -30.07
N GLY A 299 -6.52 -17.00 -29.03
CA GLY A 299 -6.25 -18.30 -28.39
C GLY A 299 -5.05 -18.30 -27.44
N ARG A 300 -4.35 -17.17 -27.29
CA ARG A 300 -3.29 -16.97 -26.28
C ARG A 300 -3.89 -16.30 -25.06
N GLU A 301 -3.63 -16.84 -23.88
CA GLU A 301 -3.97 -16.17 -22.62
C GLU A 301 -3.05 -14.97 -22.41
N ILE A 302 -3.65 -13.81 -22.19
CA ILE A 302 -2.95 -12.56 -21.89
C ILE A 302 -3.54 -11.91 -20.64
N VAL A 303 -2.72 -11.12 -19.94
CA VAL A 303 -3.16 -10.24 -18.86
C VAL A 303 -2.85 -8.82 -19.25
N ILE A 304 -3.85 -7.95 -19.25
CA ILE A 304 -3.66 -6.50 -19.36
C ILE A 304 -3.73 -5.91 -17.97
N ARG A 305 -2.66 -5.24 -17.55
CA ARG A 305 -2.53 -4.69 -16.20
C ARG A 305 -1.72 -3.40 -16.17
N PRO A 306 -1.90 -2.53 -15.17
CA PRO A 306 -0.99 -1.42 -14.94
C PRO A 306 0.47 -1.91 -14.84
N ILE A 307 1.39 -1.13 -15.38
CA ILE A 307 2.83 -1.36 -15.25
C ILE A 307 3.23 -1.18 -13.80
N ARG A 308 4.24 -1.91 -13.37
CA ARG A 308 4.85 -1.81 -12.05
C ARG A 308 6.33 -1.46 -12.19
N PRO A 309 6.95 -0.87 -11.16
CA PRO A 309 8.40 -0.70 -11.13
C PRO A 309 9.16 -2.01 -11.40
N GLU A 310 8.58 -3.15 -11.00
CA GLU A 310 9.10 -4.51 -11.20
C GLU A 310 9.27 -4.92 -12.65
N ASP A 311 8.52 -4.30 -13.54
CA ASP A 311 8.49 -4.66 -14.94
C ASP A 311 9.69 -4.09 -15.70
N GLU A 312 10.61 -3.35 -15.06
CA GLU A 312 11.77 -2.73 -15.73
C GLU A 312 12.56 -3.74 -16.62
N PRO A 313 12.91 -4.96 -16.16
CA PRO A 313 13.63 -5.92 -17.00
C PRO A 313 12.80 -6.39 -18.20
N GLN A 314 11.51 -6.66 -17.98
CA GLN A 314 10.57 -7.09 -19.02
C GLN A 314 10.32 -5.98 -20.05
N HIS A 315 10.19 -4.74 -19.57
CA HIS A 315 9.97 -3.55 -20.37
C HIS A 315 11.19 -3.21 -21.21
N ARG A 316 12.40 -3.38 -20.66
CA ARG A 316 13.65 -3.29 -21.43
C ARG A 316 13.65 -4.27 -22.59
N HIS A 317 13.38 -5.55 -22.32
CA HIS A 317 13.35 -6.57 -23.36
C HIS A 317 12.29 -6.26 -24.45
N PHE A 318 11.13 -5.73 -24.04
CA PHE A 318 10.12 -5.26 -24.96
C PHE A 318 10.62 -4.13 -25.87
N VAL A 319 11.25 -3.09 -25.31
CA VAL A 319 11.81 -1.97 -26.10
C VAL A 319 12.87 -2.47 -27.07
N GLU A 320 13.75 -3.36 -26.63
CA GLU A 320 14.80 -3.99 -27.46
C GLU A 320 14.22 -4.86 -28.60
N SER A 321 13.00 -5.38 -28.43
CA SER A 321 12.30 -6.17 -29.45
C SER A 321 11.58 -5.35 -30.53
N LEU A 322 11.54 -4.02 -30.39
CA LEU A 322 10.91 -3.13 -31.38
C LEU A 322 11.87 -2.79 -32.51
N ASP A 323 11.35 -2.79 -33.74
CA ASP A 323 12.09 -2.29 -34.90
C ASP A 323 12.43 -0.79 -34.73
N ALA A 324 13.58 -0.36 -35.26
CA ALA A 324 14.05 1.04 -35.13
C ALA A 324 13.05 2.07 -35.66
N GLU A 325 12.29 1.71 -36.70
CA GLU A 325 11.23 2.54 -37.27
C GLU A 325 10.05 2.72 -36.29
N ASP A 326 9.76 1.70 -35.49
CA ASP A 326 8.71 1.74 -34.48
C ASP A 326 9.09 2.55 -33.26
N LEU A 327 10.37 2.48 -32.86
CA LEU A 327 10.95 3.37 -31.85
C LEU A 327 10.92 4.82 -32.33
N ARG A 328 11.29 5.08 -33.58
CA ARG A 328 11.21 6.42 -34.19
C ARG A 328 9.78 6.93 -34.19
N MET A 329 8.80 6.09 -34.56
CA MET A 329 7.39 6.48 -34.54
C MET A 329 6.84 6.72 -33.14
N ARG A 330 7.42 6.08 -32.10
CA ARG A 330 6.95 6.18 -30.71
C ARG A 330 7.60 7.31 -29.91
N PHE A 331 8.88 7.53 -30.11
CA PHE A 331 9.71 8.48 -29.35
C PHE A 331 10.16 9.69 -30.17
N PHE A 332 9.72 9.80 -31.43
CA PHE A 332 10.16 10.81 -32.40
C PHE A 332 11.69 10.87 -32.60
N SER A 333 12.40 9.81 -32.19
CA SER A 333 13.85 9.67 -32.28
C SER A 333 14.23 8.20 -32.48
N ALA A 334 15.24 7.95 -33.32
CA ALA A 334 15.74 6.60 -33.60
C ALA A 334 16.84 6.20 -32.60
N ARG A 335 16.48 6.03 -31.33
CA ARG A 335 17.39 5.52 -30.29
C ARG A 335 17.12 4.04 -30.06
N ASN A 336 18.15 3.21 -30.23
CA ASN A 336 18.04 1.75 -30.08
C ASN A 336 18.22 1.26 -28.63
N GLU A 337 18.72 2.10 -27.72
CA GLU A 337 18.92 1.77 -26.31
C GLU A 337 18.41 2.90 -25.43
N LEU A 338 17.62 2.56 -24.42
CA LEU A 338 17.20 3.48 -23.37
C LEU A 338 18.13 3.31 -22.16
N PRO A 339 18.78 4.39 -21.67
CA PRO A 339 19.55 4.30 -20.44
C PRO A 339 18.65 3.86 -19.27
N ARG A 340 19.21 3.16 -18.28
CA ARG A 340 18.45 2.61 -17.14
C ARG A 340 17.56 3.65 -16.45
N SER A 341 18.07 4.88 -16.29
CA SER A 341 17.32 5.99 -15.69
C SER A 341 16.07 6.40 -16.49
N GLU A 342 16.04 6.18 -17.81
CA GLU A 342 14.87 6.44 -18.64
C GLU A 342 13.88 5.29 -18.57
N LEU A 343 14.35 4.04 -18.57
CA LEU A 343 13.50 2.85 -18.38
C LEU A 343 12.74 2.88 -17.06
N ALA A 344 13.39 3.25 -15.96
CA ALA A 344 12.71 3.35 -14.69
C ALA A 344 11.68 4.48 -14.65
N ARG A 345 11.89 5.61 -15.34
CA ARG A 345 10.84 6.63 -15.51
C ARG A 345 9.65 6.12 -16.31
N LEU A 346 9.85 5.11 -17.17
CA LEU A 346 8.78 4.49 -17.92
C LEU A 346 7.96 3.47 -17.11
N THR A 347 8.57 2.84 -16.10
CA THR A 347 7.92 1.81 -15.25
C THR A 347 7.48 2.33 -13.88
N GLN A 348 8.12 3.39 -13.37
CA GLN A 348 7.81 4.04 -12.09
C GLN A 348 6.98 5.28 -12.35
N ILE A 349 5.68 5.05 -12.46
CA ILE A 349 4.71 6.08 -12.75
C ILE A 349 3.93 6.45 -11.49
N ASP A 350 3.58 7.73 -11.39
CA ASP A 350 2.55 8.17 -10.47
C ASP A 350 1.20 7.86 -11.12
N TYR A 351 0.48 6.85 -10.61
CA TYR A 351 -0.80 6.42 -11.19
C TYR A 351 -1.89 7.50 -11.20
N ASP A 352 -1.70 8.62 -10.47
CA ASP A 352 -2.60 9.77 -10.56
C ASP A 352 -2.38 10.58 -11.84
N ARG A 353 -1.12 10.80 -12.22
CA ARG A 353 -0.77 11.67 -13.35
C ARG A 353 -0.51 10.89 -14.63
N GLU A 354 0.09 9.72 -14.49
CA GLU A 354 0.51 8.86 -15.58
C GLU A 354 -0.15 7.48 -15.44
N MET A 355 -0.55 6.87 -16.54
CA MET A 355 -0.99 5.48 -16.54
C MET A 355 -0.29 4.75 -17.67
N ALA A 356 0.17 3.54 -17.42
CA ALA A 356 0.65 2.66 -18.48
C ALA A 356 0.10 1.25 -18.24
N PHE A 357 -0.58 0.71 -19.24
CA PHE A 357 -1.04 -0.67 -19.29
C PHE A 357 -0.08 -1.48 -20.13
N ILE A 358 0.39 -2.61 -19.59
CA ILE A 358 1.11 -3.62 -20.36
C ILE A 358 0.17 -4.79 -20.64
N ALA A 359 0.27 -5.36 -21.84
CA ALA A 359 -0.27 -6.67 -22.15
C ALA A 359 0.86 -7.69 -22.00
N GLU A 360 0.73 -8.61 -21.06
CA GLU A 360 1.71 -9.65 -20.80
C GLU A 360 1.17 -11.04 -21.08
N ALA A 361 2.07 -11.96 -21.40
CA ALA A 361 1.78 -13.38 -21.53
C ALA A 361 3.02 -14.20 -21.17
N ALA A 362 2.84 -15.49 -20.89
CA ALA A 362 3.97 -16.40 -20.73
C ALA A 362 4.64 -16.66 -22.09
N ASP A 363 5.96 -16.58 -22.13
CA ASP A 363 6.80 -16.98 -23.26
C ASP A 363 6.93 -18.53 -23.36
N ALA A 364 7.76 -19.01 -24.28
CA ALA A 364 7.96 -20.45 -24.50
C ALA A 364 8.62 -21.16 -23.29
N GLN A 365 9.26 -20.40 -22.39
CA GLN A 365 9.92 -20.87 -21.18
C GLN A 365 9.04 -20.71 -19.94
N GLY A 366 7.83 -20.15 -20.10
CA GLY A 366 6.91 -19.85 -19.01
C GLY A 366 7.22 -18.54 -18.27
N CYS A 367 8.18 -17.75 -18.75
CA CYS A 367 8.51 -16.44 -18.19
C CYS A 367 7.55 -15.37 -18.72
N PRO A 368 7.21 -14.35 -17.92
CA PRO A 368 6.31 -13.29 -18.38
C PRO A 368 7.03 -12.39 -19.41
N GLU A 369 6.43 -12.18 -20.57
CA GLU A 369 6.90 -11.24 -21.60
C GLU A 369 5.85 -10.14 -21.89
N THR A 370 6.31 -8.90 -22.09
CA THR A 370 5.43 -7.79 -22.51
C THR A 370 5.25 -7.86 -24.04
N LEU A 371 3.98 -7.86 -24.47
CA LEU A 371 3.58 -7.90 -25.88
C LEU A 371 3.27 -6.51 -26.44
N GLY A 372 2.88 -5.58 -25.57
CA GLY A 372 2.58 -4.20 -25.91
C GLY A 372 2.35 -3.35 -24.67
N VAL A 373 2.47 -2.03 -24.85
CA VAL A 373 2.24 -1.02 -23.82
C VAL A 373 1.40 0.11 -24.38
N ALA A 374 0.45 0.60 -23.58
CA ALA A 374 -0.30 1.82 -23.85
C ALA A 374 -0.20 2.75 -22.64
N ARG A 375 0.11 4.03 -22.87
CA ARG A 375 0.39 5.02 -21.84
C ARG A 375 -0.46 6.26 -22.01
N THR A 376 -0.85 6.90 -20.90
CA THR A 376 -1.30 8.30 -20.83
C THR A 376 -0.46 9.12 -19.87
N VAL A 377 -0.27 10.40 -20.18
CA VAL A 377 0.27 11.41 -19.26
C VAL A 377 -0.73 12.56 -19.20
N SER A 378 -1.30 12.81 -18.03
CA SER A 378 -2.30 13.86 -17.80
C SER A 378 -1.61 15.19 -17.52
N ASP A 379 -2.22 16.29 -17.96
CA ASP A 379 -1.86 17.62 -17.46
C ASP A 379 -2.20 17.75 -15.95
N PRO A 380 -1.63 18.76 -15.25
CA PRO A 380 -1.86 18.93 -13.81
C PRO A 380 -3.33 19.09 -13.41
N ASP A 381 -4.18 19.59 -14.31
CA ASP A 381 -5.60 19.87 -14.05
C ASP A 381 -6.52 18.71 -14.49
N ASN A 382 -5.95 17.63 -15.03
CA ASN A 382 -6.65 16.46 -15.60
C ASN A 382 -7.69 16.82 -16.69
N VAL A 383 -7.39 17.85 -17.49
CA VAL A 383 -8.22 18.27 -18.62
C VAL A 383 -7.88 17.44 -19.86
N GLU A 384 -6.61 17.47 -20.27
CA GLU A 384 -6.10 16.65 -21.37
C GLU A 384 -5.12 15.59 -20.85
N ALA A 385 -5.15 14.39 -21.46
CA ALA A 385 -4.08 13.41 -21.28
C ALA A 385 -3.54 12.93 -22.62
N GLU A 386 -2.21 13.01 -22.76
CA GLU A 386 -1.50 12.58 -23.96
C GLU A 386 -1.34 11.06 -23.96
N PHE A 387 -1.80 10.38 -25.00
CA PHE A 387 -1.68 8.94 -25.13
C PHE A 387 -0.51 8.55 -26.03
N ALA A 388 0.03 7.35 -25.80
CA ALA A 388 0.90 6.70 -26.75
C ALA A 388 0.90 5.17 -26.60
N ILE A 389 1.08 4.45 -27.71
CA ILE A 389 0.93 2.99 -27.76
C ILE A 389 2.07 2.38 -28.56
N ALA A 390 2.62 1.28 -28.06
CA ALA A 390 3.56 0.45 -28.77
C ALA A 390 3.15 -1.03 -28.63
N VAL A 391 3.28 -1.79 -29.71
CA VAL A 391 3.05 -3.24 -29.74
C VAL A 391 4.25 -3.84 -30.43
N ARG A 392 4.72 -5.01 -29.97
CA ARG A 392 5.86 -5.69 -30.59
C ARG A 392 5.68 -5.81 -32.10
N SER A 393 6.77 -5.60 -32.83
CA SER A 393 6.74 -5.45 -34.28
C SER A 393 6.17 -6.69 -34.99
N ASP A 394 6.48 -7.89 -34.47
CA ASP A 394 5.98 -9.20 -34.92
C ASP A 394 4.49 -9.45 -34.61
N LEU A 395 3.88 -8.68 -33.70
CA LEU A 395 2.49 -8.86 -33.26
C LEU A 395 1.51 -7.81 -33.83
N LYS A 396 1.96 -6.98 -34.77
CA LYS A 396 1.15 -5.90 -35.33
C LYS A 396 0.03 -6.38 -36.24
N GLY A 397 -1.05 -5.59 -36.31
CA GLY A 397 -2.23 -5.91 -37.11
C GLY A 397 -3.10 -7.03 -36.54
N GLN A 398 -2.81 -7.47 -35.32
CA GLN A 398 -3.47 -8.61 -34.68
C GLN A 398 -4.53 -8.22 -33.63
N GLY A 399 -4.79 -6.92 -33.45
CA GLY A 399 -5.83 -6.38 -32.55
C GLY A 399 -5.39 -6.06 -31.12
N LEU A 400 -4.14 -6.39 -30.73
CA LEU A 400 -3.64 -6.12 -29.37
C LEU A 400 -3.63 -4.62 -29.02
N GLY A 401 -3.25 -3.77 -29.98
CA GLY A 401 -3.28 -2.32 -29.80
C GLY A 401 -4.69 -1.79 -29.50
N THR A 402 -5.72 -2.39 -30.10
CA THR A 402 -7.13 -2.03 -29.82
C THR A 402 -7.53 -2.36 -28.39
N LEU A 403 -7.13 -3.53 -27.88
CA LEU A 403 -7.41 -3.95 -26.51
C LEU A 403 -6.76 -3.01 -25.49
N LEU A 404 -5.47 -2.74 -25.67
CA LEU A 404 -4.72 -1.80 -24.82
C LEU A 404 -5.32 -0.39 -24.85
N PHE A 405 -5.71 0.10 -26.03
CA PHE A 405 -6.28 1.43 -26.16
C PHE A 405 -7.67 1.53 -25.55
N ALA A 406 -8.49 0.50 -25.69
CA ALA A 406 -9.82 0.44 -25.08
C ALA A 406 -9.75 0.57 -23.54
N GLN A 407 -8.84 -0.19 -22.92
CA GLN A 407 -8.63 -0.13 -21.47
C GLN A 407 -8.10 1.24 -21.02
N LEU A 408 -7.22 1.86 -21.80
CA LEU A 408 -6.72 3.21 -21.55
C LEU A 408 -7.83 4.27 -21.61
N ILE A 409 -8.75 4.17 -22.58
CA ILE A 409 -9.92 5.06 -22.69
C ILE A 409 -10.88 4.85 -21.51
N GLU A 410 -11.13 3.59 -21.12
CA GLU A 410 -11.96 3.26 -19.95
C GLU A 410 -11.38 3.88 -18.67
N HIS A 411 -10.07 3.73 -18.46
CA HIS A 411 -9.36 4.35 -17.34
C HIS A 411 -9.48 5.88 -17.32
N ALA A 412 -9.22 6.54 -18.46
CA ALA A 412 -9.32 7.99 -18.57
C ALA A 412 -10.75 8.50 -18.30
N ARG A 413 -11.77 7.75 -18.72
CA ARG A 413 -13.18 8.06 -18.38
C ARG A 413 -13.46 7.91 -16.88
N ALA A 414 -12.98 6.84 -16.26
CA ALA A 414 -13.16 6.62 -14.82
C ALA A 414 -12.47 7.70 -13.96
N ARG A 415 -11.33 8.21 -14.43
CA ARG A 415 -10.63 9.38 -13.86
C ARG A 415 -11.33 10.71 -14.11
N GLY A 416 -12.35 10.75 -14.96
CA GLY A 416 -13.04 11.98 -15.35
C GLY A 416 -12.20 12.92 -16.21
N THR A 417 -11.14 12.44 -16.87
CA THR A 417 -10.35 13.21 -17.84
C THR A 417 -11.27 13.71 -18.96
N GLU A 418 -11.13 14.96 -19.38
CA GLU A 418 -12.05 15.53 -20.37
C GLU A 418 -11.75 15.05 -21.79
N ARG A 419 -10.47 14.96 -22.15
CA ARG A 419 -10.03 14.63 -23.52
C ARG A 419 -8.74 13.81 -23.52
N LEU A 420 -8.66 12.86 -24.45
CA LEU A 420 -7.40 12.20 -24.81
C LEU A 420 -6.84 12.81 -26.08
N VAL A 421 -5.54 13.06 -26.08
CA VAL A 421 -4.83 13.71 -27.19
C VAL A 421 -3.58 12.93 -27.55
N GLY A 422 -3.12 13.01 -28.79
CA GLY A 422 -1.85 12.38 -29.17
C GLY A 422 -1.32 12.93 -30.48
N LEU A 423 -0.02 13.19 -30.52
CA LEU A 423 0.67 13.59 -31.75
C LEU A 423 1.12 12.33 -32.50
N VAL A 424 0.71 12.20 -33.75
CA VAL A 424 0.99 11.03 -34.59
C VAL A 424 1.69 11.50 -35.85
N LEU A 425 2.82 10.91 -36.22
CA LEU A 425 3.46 11.19 -37.51
C LEU A 425 2.49 10.90 -38.66
N ARG A 426 2.42 11.79 -39.65
CA ARG A 426 1.47 11.65 -40.79
C ARG A 426 1.68 10.36 -41.60
N GLU A 427 2.91 9.86 -41.62
CA GLU A 427 3.28 8.60 -42.28
C GLU A 427 2.86 7.35 -41.49
N ASN A 428 2.54 7.48 -40.19
CA ASN A 428 2.07 6.37 -39.36
C ASN A 428 0.57 6.09 -39.62
N THR A 429 0.28 5.64 -40.84
CA THR A 429 -1.08 5.35 -41.31
C THR A 429 -1.79 4.29 -40.46
N ARG A 430 -1.03 3.35 -39.86
CA ARG A 430 -1.57 2.33 -38.95
C ARG A 430 -2.12 2.96 -37.67
N MET A 431 -1.35 3.83 -37.01
CA MET A 431 -1.79 4.52 -35.80
C MET A 431 -2.96 5.47 -36.11
N LEU A 432 -2.93 6.20 -37.22
CA LEU A 432 -4.05 7.06 -37.63
C LEU A 432 -5.36 6.27 -37.83
N LYS A 433 -5.29 5.09 -38.47
CA LYS A 433 -6.43 4.19 -38.62
C LYS A 433 -6.92 3.65 -37.28
N LEU A 434 -6.01 3.23 -36.40
CA LEU A 434 -6.34 2.76 -35.06
C LEU A 434 -7.02 3.87 -34.24
N SER A 435 -6.44 5.07 -34.19
CA SER A 435 -7.04 6.21 -33.49
C SER A 435 -8.44 6.53 -34.03
N ALA A 436 -8.61 6.58 -35.35
CA ALA A 436 -9.92 6.83 -35.95
C ALA A 436 -10.95 5.74 -35.59
N ALA A 437 -10.55 4.46 -35.60
CA ALA A 437 -11.41 3.34 -35.19
C ALA A 437 -11.81 3.42 -33.71
N MET A 438 -10.97 4.00 -32.86
CA MET A 438 -11.26 4.25 -31.44
C MET A 438 -12.05 5.55 -31.20
N GLY A 439 -12.43 6.27 -32.26
CA GLY A 439 -13.28 7.47 -32.19
C GLY A 439 -12.52 8.80 -32.13
N PHE A 440 -11.19 8.81 -32.23
CA PHE A 440 -10.42 10.05 -32.30
C PHE A 440 -10.64 10.77 -33.63
N ARG A 441 -10.61 12.10 -33.57
CA ARG A 441 -10.69 12.98 -34.74
C ARG A 441 -9.41 13.80 -34.85
N ALA A 442 -8.99 14.11 -36.07
CA ALA A 442 -7.90 15.05 -36.27
C ALA A 442 -8.33 16.44 -35.80
N ASP A 443 -7.45 17.15 -35.08
CA ASP A 443 -7.69 18.52 -34.68
C ASP A 443 -7.65 19.45 -35.93
N PRO A 444 -8.76 20.11 -36.28
CA PRO A 444 -8.80 21.01 -37.42
C PRO A 444 -7.92 22.27 -37.24
N ALA A 445 -7.53 22.61 -36.01
CA ALA A 445 -6.69 23.77 -35.72
C ALA A 445 -5.19 23.51 -36.00
N GLU A 446 -4.79 22.26 -36.27
CA GLU A 446 -3.38 21.93 -36.47
C GLU A 446 -2.88 22.32 -37.88
N PRO A 447 -1.71 22.99 -37.99
CA PRO A 447 -1.17 23.42 -39.28
C PRO A 447 -0.96 22.25 -40.26
N PRO A 448 -1.41 22.36 -41.53
CA PRO A 448 -1.21 21.32 -42.55
C PRO A 448 0.27 20.97 -42.83
N ALA A 449 1.18 21.91 -42.57
CA ALA A 449 2.62 21.79 -42.80
C ALA A 449 3.37 21.07 -41.66
N SER A 450 2.73 20.78 -40.53
CA SER A 450 3.33 19.96 -39.47
C SER A 450 3.52 18.51 -39.98
N GLY A 451 4.69 17.91 -39.78
CA GLY A 451 4.91 16.47 -40.03
C GLY A 451 4.09 15.55 -39.11
N LEU A 452 3.43 16.14 -38.11
CA LEU A 452 2.58 15.49 -37.12
C LEU A 452 1.09 15.73 -37.42
N ARG A 453 0.27 14.91 -36.77
CA ARG A 453 -1.17 15.02 -36.71
C ARG A 453 -1.65 14.80 -35.27
N ARG A 454 -2.23 15.82 -34.65
CA ARG A 454 -2.90 15.81 -33.36
C ARG A 454 -4.25 15.13 -33.50
N MET A 455 -4.39 14.00 -32.83
CA MET A 455 -5.62 13.23 -32.74
C MET A 455 -6.26 13.50 -31.37
N VAL A 456 -7.56 13.81 -31.36
CA VAL A 456 -8.31 14.19 -30.15
C VAL A 456 -9.55 13.32 -30.00
N LEU A 457 -9.80 12.82 -28.79
CA LEU A 457 -11.01 12.14 -28.37
C LEU A 457 -11.59 12.87 -27.16
N ALA A 458 -12.76 13.49 -27.30
CA ALA A 458 -13.50 14.00 -26.16
C ALA A 458 -14.13 12.84 -25.37
N LEU A 459 -13.88 12.79 -24.06
CA LEU A 459 -14.39 11.78 -23.15
C LEU A 459 -15.60 12.28 -22.35
N LYS A 460 -15.61 13.57 -21.98
CA LYS A 460 -16.80 14.26 -21.47
C LYS A 460 -17.52 14.93 -22.62
N THR A 461 -18.82 14.65 -22.77
CA THR A 461 -19.69 15.47 -23.61
C THR A 461 -19.87 16.78 -22.86
N SER A 462 -19.44 17.91 -23.43
CA SER A 462 -19.82 19.23 -22.91
C SER A 462 -21.35 19.25 -22.81
N ALA A 463 -21.89 19.29 -21.59
CA ALA A 463 -23.29 19.62 -21.43
C ALA A 463 -23.49 21.00 -22.07
N SER A 464 -24.29 21.04 -23.14
CA SER A 464 -24.77 22.30 -23.71
C SER A 464 -25.34 23.13 -22.56
N PRO A 465 -24.99 24.42 -22.40
CA PRO A 465 -25.67 25.25 -21.43
C PRO A 465 -27.15 25.27 -21.83
N SER A 466 -28.00 24.66 -21.02
CA SER A 466 -29.44 24.87 -21.13
C SER A 466 -29.69 26.33 -20.82
N CYS A 467 -29.78 27.14 -21.88
CA CYS A 467 -30.56 28.36 -21.84
C CYS A 467 -31.97 27.98 -21.39
N SER A 468 -32.25 28.15 -20.10
CA SER A 468 -33.60 28.37 -19.62
C SER A 468 -33.72 29.87 -19.35
N SER A 469 -34.15 30.55 -20.40
CA SER A 469 -34.84 31.83 -20.34
C SER A 469 -36.24 31.62 -19.74
N ALA A 470 -36.67 32.63 -18.96
CA ALA A 470 -37.97 32.87 -18.33
C ALA A 470 -38.19 32.26 -16.95
#